data_AF-A0AA88QS05-F1
#
_entry.id   AF-A0AA88QS05-F1
#
_cell.length_a   1.000
_cell.length_b   1.000
_cell.length_c   1.000
_cell.angle_alpha   90.00
_cell.angle_beta   90.00
_cell.angle_gamma   90.00
#
_symmetry.space_group_name_H-M   'P 1'
#
loop_
_entity.id
_entity.type
_entity.pdbx_description
1 polymer ?
#
loop_
_entity_poly.entity_id
_entity_poly.type
_entity_poly.pdbx_seq_one_letter_code
_entity_poly.pdbx_strand_id
1 'polypeptide(L)'
;MRLLEVSLWVVFSSILSTSISSHQFATDGTVLELNESNFDAALSTFDYIFVDFYAPWCGHCKRLAPELDKAAPVLAGLKNPIVIAKVNADKYSRIAAKYEIDGFPTLKIFMHGVPTDYYGPRKADLLVRFLRKFVAPDVAVLSSDSAISDFVEAAGTNFPVFVGFGFNESEISDLAIKYKKKAWFSVAKDFSDDVMVLYDFDKMPALVVLHPGYNEQSIFYGPFEEKFLEDFIKQSLFPLTLPINQETLKLLKDDERKIVLTIMNDETEDRSKQLIKILKAAASANRDLVFGYVGVKQWQDFAESFEVYKKTELPKMIVWDGDEDYFSVVGSESLTDEDQGSQVTRFLEGYREGSVIQKQISGPSVMGYINSLIGIRTIYIIVFVVAVLMLIQTINKEEPLKVGTRNQAESNDSSTDKED
;
A
#
# COMPACT_ATOMS: atom_id res chain seq x y z
N MET A 1 -89.86 25.25 9.92
CA MET A 1 -89.66 24.42 8.72
C MET A 1 -88.81 25.23 7.76
N ARG A 2 -87.73 24.62 7.21
CA ARG A 2 -86.57 25.19 6.50
C ARG A 2 -85.43 25.66 7.42
N LEU A 3 -84.15 25.35 7.20
CA LEU A 3 -83.43 24.40 6.33
C LEU A 3 -81.96 24.43 6.86
N LEU A 4 -81.28 23.28 6.83
CA LEU A 4 -79.88 23.12 7.25
C LEU A 4 -78.92 23.90 6.34
N GLU A 5 -77.84 24.46 6.91
CA GLU A 5 -76.53 24.51 6.25
C GLU A 5 -75.41 24.20 7.26
N VAL A 6 -74.60 23.20 6.91
CA VAL A 6 -73.42 22.72 7.62
C VAL A 6 -72.20 23.29 6.89
N SER A 7 -71.41 24.13 7.54
CA SER A 7 -70.14 24.64 7.01
C SER A 7 -68.97 23.75 7.43
N LEU A 8 -68.53 22.94 6.46
CA LEU A 8 -67.34 22.10 6.50
C LEU A 8 -66.07 22.98 6.50
N TRP A 9 -65.25 22.93 7.55
CA TRP A 9 -63.91 23.50 7.52
C TRP A 9 -62.92 22.46 7.00
N VAL A 10 -62.44 22.66 5.77
CA VAL A 10 -61.35 21.87 5.17
C VAL A 10 -60.03 22.45 5.66
N VAL A 11 -59.30 21.68 6.47
CA VAL A 11 -57.90 21.98 6.84
C VAL A 11 -57.02 21.59 5.66
N PHE A 12 -56.55 22.58 4.91
CA PHE A 12 -55.47 22.39 3.93
C PHE A 12 -54.14 22.27 4.69
N SER A 13 -53.74 21.05 5.02
CA SER A 13 -52.37 20.75 5.42
C SER A 13 -51.52 20.60 4.16
N SER A 14 -50.84 21.66 3.76
CA SER A 14 -49.81 21.60 2.71
C SER A 14 -48.64 20.75 3.20
N ILE A 15 -48.68 19.45 2.91
CA ILE A 15 -47.51 18.59 2.99
C ILE A 15 -46.59 19.04 1.86
N LEU A 16 -45.53 19.76 2.23
CA LEU A 16 -44.44 20.07 1.34
C LEU A 16 -43.72 18.75 1.02
N SER A 17 -44.08 18.12 -0.09
CA SER A 17 -43.37 16.95 -0.61
C SER A 17 -41.95 17.38 -0.95
N THR A 18 -41.02 17.19 -0.02
CA THR A 18 -39.59 17.20 -0.33
C THR A 18 -39.35 16.04 -1.30
N SER A 19 -39.22 16.36 -2.59
CA SER A 19 -38.78 15.42 -3.61
C SER A 19 -37.38 14.94 -3.24
N ILE A 20 -37.30 13.76 -2.61
CA ILE A 20 -36.04 13.04 -2.49
C ILE A 20 -35.64 12.70 -3.92
N SER A 21 -34.65 13.42 -4.45
CA SER A 21 -34.08 13.11 -5.76
C SER A 21 -33.35 11.77 -5.61
N SER A 22 -34.00 10.67 -5.98
CA SER A 22 -33.39 9.35 -6.04
C SER A 22 -32.29 9.41 -7.08
N HIS A 23 -31.03 9.46 -6.66
CA HIS A 23 -29.91 9.28 -7.57
C HIS A 23 -29.97 7.84 -8.09
N GLN A 24 -30.34 7.67 -9.35
CA GLN A 24 -30.34 6.36 -10.00
C GLN A 24 -28.94 6.11 -10.57
N PHE A 25 -28.18 5.24 -9.94
CA PHE A 25 -26.88 4.81 -10.44
C PHE A 25 -27.05 3.54 -11.27
N ALA A 26 -26.51 3.53 -12.49
CA ALA A 26 -26.49 2.33 -13.32
C ALA A 26 -25.28 1.46 -12.95
N THR A 27 -25.48 0.14 -12.89
CA THR A 27 -24.42 -0.87 -12.82
C THR A 27 -24.19 -1.48 -14.20
N ASP A 28 -24.00 -0.65 -15.21
CA ASP A 28 -23.90 -1.05 -16.62
C ASP A 28 -22.46 -1.42 -17.04
N GLY A 29 -21.53 -1.48 -16.07
CA GLY A 29 -20.13 -1.78 -16.33
C GLY A 29 -19.32 -0.60 -16.86
N THR A 30 -19.85 0.62 -16.81
CA THR A 30 -19.10 1.85 -17.10
C THR A 30 -18.48 2.46 -15.84
N VAL A 31 -17.46 3.31 -16.03
CA VAL A 31 -16.85 4.07 -14.91
C VAL A 31 -17.78 5.21 -14.52
N LEU A 32 -18.31 5.16 -13.29
CA LEU A 32 -19.24 6.14 -12.76
C LEU A 32 -18.55 7.48 -12.43
N GLU A 33 -19.08 8.58 -12.94
CA GLU A 33 -18.59 9.93 -12.64
C GLU A 33 -19.24 10.47 -11.35
N LEU A 34 -18.41 10.75 -10.35
CA LEU A 34 -18.84 11.30 -9.07
C LEU A 34 -18.48 12.78 -8.92
N ASN A 35 -19.30 13.47 -8.13
CA ASN A 35 -19.17 14.86 -7.74
C ASN A 35 -19.77 15.07 -6.34
N GLU A 36 -19.69 16.28 -5.81
CA GLU A 36 -20.17 16.61 -4.46
C GLU A 36 -21.65 16.28 -4.20
N SER A 37 -22.50 16.32 -5.22
CA SER A 37 -23.94 16.06 -5.05
C SER A 37 -24.32 14.58 -5.00
N ASN A 38 -23.50 13.70 -5.58
CA ASN A 38 -23.83 12.28 -5.72
C ASN A 38 -22.86 11.33 -5.01
N PHE A 39 -21.71 11.82 -4.51
CA PHE A 39 -20.65 10.96 -3.95
C PHE A 39 -21.13 10.14 -2.75
N ASP A 40 -21.69 10.78 -1.72
CA ASP A 40 -22.16 10.09 -0.52
C ASP A 40 -23.34 9.14 -0.83
N ALA A 41 -24.19 9.51 -1.78
CA ALA A 41 -25.29 8.66 -2.24
C ALA A 41 -24.77 7.40 -2.96
N ALA A 42 -23.74 7.52 -3.80
CA ALA A 42 -23.10 6.38 -4.46
C ALA A 42 -22.46 5.41 -3.45
N LEU A 43 -21.73 5.95 -2.46
CA LEU A 43 -21.13 5.14 -1.39
C LEU A 43 -22.17 4.41 -0.53
N SER A 44 -23.36 5.00 -0.38
CA SER A 44 -24.46 4.39 0.37
C SER A 44 -25.27 3.38 -0.45
N THR A 45 -25.18 3.45 -1.78
CA THR A 45 -25.93 2.59 -2.71
C THR A 45 -25.20 1.28 -2.99
N PHE A 46 -23.86 1.33 -3.06
CA PHE A 46 -23.05 0.18 -3.45
C PHE A 46 -22.28 -0.40 -2.27
N ASP A 47 -22.40 -1.72 -2.09
CA ASP A 47 -21.62 -2.46 -1.08
C ASP A 47 -20.12 -2.40 -1.39
N TYR A 48 -19.75 -2.41 -2.67
CA TYR A 48 -18.37 -2.35 -3.14
C TYR A 48 -18.22 -1.33 -4.26
N ILE A 49 -17.45 -0.27 -4.00
CA ILE A 49 -17.13 0.76 -5.01
C ILE A 49 -15.65 1.11 -4.96
N PHE A 50 -14.99 1.01 -6.11
CA PHE A 50 -13.59 1.37 -6.31
C PHE A 50 -13.51 2.75 -6.93
N VAL A 51 -12.90 3.71 -6.24
CA VAL A 51 -12.91 5.12 -6.62
C VAL A 51 -11.50 5.59 -6.99
N ASP A 52 -11.37 6.15 -8.19
CA ASP A 52 -10.21 6.92 -8.65
C ASP A 52 -10.37 8.41 -8.31
N PHE A 53 -9.59 8.87 -7.34
CA PHE A 53 -9.46 10.29 -7.03
C PHE A 53 -8.38 10.88 -7.93
N TYR A 54 -8.82 11.59 -8.97
CA TYR A 54 -7.96 12.02 -10.06
C TYR A 54 -7.91 13.55 -10.21
N ALA A 55 -6.97 14.00 -11.02
CA ALA A 55 -6.90 15.35 -11.55
C ALA A 55 -6.72 15.34 -13.08
N PRO A 56 -7.38 16.24 -13.83
CA PRO A 56 -7.41 16.19 -15.30
C PRO A 56 -6.04 16.46 -15.94
N TRP A 57 -5.14 17.14 -15.23
CA TRP A 57 -3.78 17.43 -15.67
C TRP A 57 -2.77 16.32 -15.33
N CYS A 58 -3.13 15.35 -14.48
CA CYS A 58 -2.20 14.33 -14.01
C CYS A 58 -1.95 13.24 -15.07
N GLY A 59 -0.70 13.11 -15.52
CA GLY A 59 -0.30 12.12 -16.52
C GLY A 59 -0.48 10.66 -16.06
N HIS A 60 -0.31 10.36 -14.77
CA HIS A 60 -0.56 9.02 -14.23
C HIS A 60 -2.06 8.66 -14.25
N CYS A 61 -2.94 9.63 -13.98
CA CYS A 61 -4.39 9.45 -14.06
C CYS A 61 -4.84 9.15 -15.50
N LYS A 62 -4.33 9.91 -16.47
CA LYS A 62 -4.63 9.70 -17.90
C LYS A 62 -4.25 8.30 -18.40
N ARG A 63 -3.16 7.72 -17.88
CA ARG A 63 -2.75 6.35 -18.21
C ARG A 63 -3.61 5.28 -17.52
N LEU A 64 -4.13 5.58 -16.33
CA LEU A 64 -4.94 4.66 -15.55
C LEU A 64 -6.39 4.57 -16.07
N ALA A 65 -6.98 5.70 -16.47
CA ALA A 65 -8.35 5.78 -16.95
C ALA A 65 -8.76 4.67 -17.97
N PRO A 66 -8.01 4.41 -19.07
CA PRO A 66 -8.39 3.35 -20.00
C PRO A 66 -8.30 1.93 -19.40
N GLU A 67 -7.48 1.72 -18.37
CA GLU A 67 -7.43 0.43 -17.66
C GLU A 67 -8.64 0.25 -16.73
N LEU A 68 -9.14 1.34 -16.13
CA LEU A 68 -10.39 1.35 -15.37
C LEU A 68 -11.59 1.06 -16.28
N ASP A 69 -11.64 1.68 -17.46
CA ASP A 69 -12.71 1.45 -18.44
C ASP A 69 -12.79 -0.02 -18.88
N LYS A 70 -11.63 -0.70 -19.03
CA LYS A 70 -11.56 -2.14 -19.33
C LYS A 70 -11.97 -3.01 -18.15
N ALA A 71 -11.64 -2.61 -16.93
CA ALA A 71 -11.90 -3.40 -15.72
C ALA A 71 -13.36 -3.31 -15.25
N ALA A 72 -13.99 -2.14 -15.44
CA ALA A 72 -15.35 -1.84 -14.98
C ALA A 72 -16.41 -2.89 -15.40
N PRO A 73 -16.51 -3.33 -16.68
CA PRO A 73 -17.52 -4.31 -17.07
C PRO A 73 -17.28 -5.69 -16.45
N VAL A 74 -16.01 -6.08 -16.26
CA VAL A 74 -15.66 -7.37 -15.68
C VAL A 74 -16.02 -7.41 -14.19
N LEU A 75 -15.73 -6.33 -13.46
CA LEU A 75 -16.04 -6.21 -12.05
C LEU A 75 -17.54 -6.04 -11.76
N ALA A 76 -18.26 -5.35 -12.64
CA ALA A 76 -19.71 -5.23 -12.55
C ALA A 76 -20.42 -6.58 -12.79
N GLY A 77 -19.83 -7.48 -13.57
CA GLY A 77 -20.36 -8.81 -13.87
C GLY A 77 -20.12 -9.88 -12.79
N LEU A 78 -19.45 -9.54 -11.68
CA LEU A 78 -19.25 -10.47 -10.57
C LEU A 78 -20.56 -10.74 -9.83
N LYS A 79 -20.66 -11.90 -9.16
CA LYS A 79 -21.81 -12.24 -8.31
C LYS A 79 -22.11 -11.14 -7.27
N ASN A 80 -21.04 -10.58 -6.71
CA ASN A 80 -21.05 -9.39 -5.87
C ASN A 80 -20.30 -8.29 -6.65
N PRO A 81 -21.01 -7.40 -7.34
CA PRO A 81 -20.41 -6.41 -8.23
C PRO A 81 -19.49 -5.44 -7.48
N ILE A 82 -18.37 -5.08 -8.11
CA ILE A 82 -17.56 -3.93 -7.68
C ILE A 82 -17.74 -2.83 -8.73
N VAL A 83 -18.37 -1.73 -8.34
CA VAL A 83 -18.54 -0.58 -9.23
C VAL A 83 -17.25 0.21 -9.30
N ILE A 84 -16.77 0.56 -10.50
CA ILE A 84 -15.67 1.52 -10.64
C ILE A 84 -16.26 2.91 -10.81
N ALA A 85 -15.70 3.86 -10.07
CA ALA A 85 -16.05 5.27 -10.14
C ALA A 85 -14.81 6.15 -10.17
N LYS A 86 -14.99 7.40 -10.57
CA LYS A 86 -13.94 8.42 -10.50
C LYS A 86 -14.49 9.76 -10.04
N VAL A 87 -13.65 10.54 -9.37
CA VAL A 87 -13.97 11.87 -8.86
C VAL A 87 -12.81 12.81 -9.08
N ASN A 88 -13.10 14.00 -9.62
CA ASN A 88 -12.09 15.04 -9.77
C ASN A 88 -11.81 15.69 -8.41
N ALA A 89 -10.85 15.14 -7.68
CA ALA A 89 -10.48 15.57 -6.33
C ALA A 89 -9.69 16.90 -6.34
N ASP A 90 -9.12 17.30 -7.47
CA ASP A 90 -8.54 18.64 -7.67
C ASP A 90 -9.63 19.73 -7.68
N LYS A 91 -10.79 19.41 -8.25
CA LYS A 91 -11.96 20.31 -8.28
C LYS A 91 -12.76 20.27 -6.97
N TYR A 92 -12.96 19.09 -6.40
CA TYR A 92 -13.82 18.87 -5.23
C TYR A 92 -12.99 18.72 -3.95
N SER A 93 -12.37 19.82 -3.51
CA SER A 93 -11.42 19.85 -2.40
C SER A 93 -11.99 19.35 -1.08
N ARG A 94 -13.31 19.47 -0.86
CA ARG A 94 -13.97 18.94 0.35
C ARG A 94 -13.94 17.41 0.39
N ILE A 95 -14.15 16.76 -0.76
CA ILE A 95 -14.03 15.30 -0.87
C ILE A 95 -12.57 14.90 -0.69
N ALA A 96 -11.64 15.62 -1.33
CA ALA A 96 -10.21 15.36 -1.20
C ALA A 96 -9.76 15.41 0.28
N ALA A 97 -10.13 16.47 1.01
CA ALA A 97 -9.80 16.60 2.43
C ALA A 97 -10.46 15.51 3.30
N LYS A 98 -11.74 15.17 3.05
CA LYS A 98 -12.47 14.13 3.81
C LYS A 98 -11.80 12.76 3.72
N TYR A 99 -11.15 12.44 2.60
CA TYR A 99 -10.53 11.14 2.35
C TYR A 99 -9.00 11.21 2.27
N GLU A 100 -8.40 12.30 2.77
CA GLU A 100 -6.95 12.48 2.86
C GLU A 100 -6.24 12.26 1.52
N ILE A 101 -6.76 12.92 0.48
CA ILE A 101 -6.23 12.83 -0.88
C ILE A 101 -5.17 13.90 -1.09
N ASP A 102 -3.92 13.50 -0.91
CA ASP A 102 -2.78 14.42 -1.00
C ASP A 102 -1.96 14.25 -2.29
N GLY A 103 -2.44 13.39 -3.20
CA GLY A 103 -1.79 13.10 -4.48
C GLY A 103 -2.71 12.38 -5.46
N PHE A 104 -2.31 12.36 -6.73
CA PHE A 104 -3.11 11.80 -7.81
C PHE A 104 -2.31 10.84 -8.71
N PRO A 105 -2.92 9.72 -9.16
CA PRO A 105 -4.19 9.19 -8.67
C PRO A 105 -4.02 8.62 -7.26
N THR A 106 -5.02 8.84 -6.41
CA THR A 106 -5.21 8.06 -5.18
C THR A 106 -6.39 7.14 -5.43
N LEU A 107 -6.21 5.85 -5.17
CA LEU A 107 -7.21 4.82 -5.41
C LEU A 107 -7.69 4.29 -4.06
N LYS A 108 -9.00 4.20 -3.86
CA LYS A 108 -9.57 3.58 -2.65
C LYS A 108 -10.70 2.63 -3.04
N ILE A 109 -10.76 1.48 -2.39
CA ILE A 109 -11.95 0.64 -2.39
C ILE A 109 -12.78 0.98 -1.14
N PHE A 110 -14.07 1.19 -1.34
CA PHE A 110 -15.04 1.34 -0.28
C PHE A 110 -15.81 0.04 -0.15
N MET A 111 -15.75 -0.56 1.03
CA MET A 111 -16.49 -1.77 1.39
C MET A 111 -17.51 -1.39 2.44
N HIS A 112 -18.79 -1.41 2.09
CA HIS A 112 -19.90 -0.94 2.93
C HIS A 112 -19.65 0.47 3.48
N GLY A 113 -19.21 1.38 2.60
CA GLY A 113 -18.87 2.76 2.94
C GLY A 113 -17.53 2.97 3.66
N VAL A 114 -16.83 1.91 4.08
CA VAL A 114 -15.52 2.01 4.74
C VAL A 114 -14.39 2.08 3.71
N PRO A 115 -13.61 3.17 3.65
CA PRO A 115 -12.51 3.29 2.70
C PRO A 115 -11.33 2.39 3.08
N THR A 116 -10.63 1.87 2.08
CA THR A 116 -9.34 1.20 2.21
C THR A 116 -8.47 1.62 1.02
N ASP A 117 -7.25 2.07 1.31
CA ASP A 117 -6.31 2.48 0.27
C ASP A 117 -5.93 1.32 -0.64
N TYR A 118 -5.81 1.61 -1.92
CA TYR A 118 -5.39 0.66 -2.93
C TYR A 118 -3.99 0.97 -3.43
N TYR A 119 -3.07 0.04 -3.16
CA TYR A 119 -1.68 0.08 -3.62
C TYR A 119 -1.36 -1.01 -4.65
N GLY A 120 -2.38 -1.72 -5.13
CA GLY A 120 -2.21 -2.85 -6.05
C GLY A 120 -1.91 -2.45 -7.50
N PRO A 121 -1.85 -3.45 -8.39
CA PRO A 121 -1.57 -3.25 -9.82
C PRO A 121 -2.56 -2.32 -10.52
N ARG A 122 -2.08 -1.62 -11.55
CA ARG A 122 -2.88 -0.62 -12.31
C ARG A 122 -3.25 -1.05 -13.73
N LYS A 123 -2.87 -2.26 -14.14
CA LYS A 123 -3.31 -2.87 -15.40
C LYS A 123 -4.65 -3.58 -15.19
N ALA A 124 -5.55 -3.50 -16.16
CA ALA A 124 -6.94 -3.92 -16.01
C ALA A 124 -7.10 -5.37 -15.54
N ASP A 125 -6.37 -6.31 -16.13
CA ASP A 125 -6.42 -7.73 -15.78
C ASP A 125 -5.93 -8.00 -14.36
N LEU A 126 -4.81 -7.38 -13.96
CA LEU A 126 -4.24 -7.51 -12.62
C LEU A 126 -5.08 -6.78 -11.57
N LEU A 127 -5.65 -5.62 -11.91
CA LEU A 127 -6.58 -4.85 -11.09
C LEU A 127 -7.84 -5.66 -10.81
N VAL A 128 -8.44 -6.28 -11.83
CA VAL A 128 -9.61 -7.15 -11.68
C VAL A 128 -9.28 -8.32 -10.75
N ARG A 129 -8.15 -9.02 -10.97
CA ARG A 129 -7.72 -10.13 -10.11
C ARG A 129 -7.55 -9.69 -8.66
N PHE A 130 -6.91 -8.53 -8.43
CA PHE A 130 -6.72 -7.98 -7.09
C PHE A 130 -8.05 -7.64 -6.41
N LEU A 131 -8.94 -6.91 -7.10
CA LEU A 131 -10.19 -6.43 -6.50
C LEU A 131 -11.20 -7.56 -6.25
N ARG A 132 -11.23 -8.60 -7.10
CA ARG A 132 -12.08 -9.79 -6.92
C ARG A 132 -11.90 -10.45 -5.56
N LYS A 133 -10.72 -10.33 -4.95
CA LYS A 133 -10.45 -10.84 -3.60
C LYS A 133 -11.45 -10.34 -2.56
N PHE A 134 -11.79 -9.05 -2.60
CA PHE A 134 -12.59 -8.43 -1.55
C PHE A 134 -14.05 -8.89 -1.55
N VAL A 135 -14.50 -9.46 -2.67
CA VAL A 135 -15.85 -9.97 -2.87
C VAL A 135 -15.92 -11.50 -2.98
N ALA A 136 -14.78 -12.18 -2.85
CA ALA A 136 -14.70 -13.63 -2.81
C ALA A 136 -15.32 -14.18 -1.50
N PRO A 137 -15.72 -15.47 -1.49
CA PRO A 137 -16.06 -16.17 -0.26
C PRO A 137 -14.93 -16.05 0.77
N ASP A 138 -15.28 -16.05 2.06
CA ASP A 138 -14.28 -15.98 3.13
C ASP A 138 -13.39 -17.23 3.12
N VAL A 139 -14.00 -18.40 2.89
CA VAL A 139 -13.31 -19.68 2.67
C VAL A 139 -13.84 -20.31 1.39
N ALA A 140 -12.95 -20.60 0.43
CA ALA A 140 -13.32 -21.36 -0.77
C ALA A 140 -13.24 -22.88 -0.50
N VAL A 141 -14.19 -23.63 -1.05
CA VAL A 141 -14.19 -25.10 -0.98
C VAL A 141 -13.66 -25.67 -2.28
N LEU A 142 -12.58 -26.45 -2.21
CA LEU A 142 -11.87 -26.99 -3.35
C LEU A 142 -12.05 -28.51 -3.35
N SER A 143 -12.62 -29.07 -4.43
CA SER A 143 -13.05 -30.47 -4.49
C SER A 143 -12.30 -31.29 -5.57
N SER A 144 -11.13 -30.82 -6.01
CA SER A 144 -10.25 -31.53 -6.94
C SER A 144 -8.88 -30.85 -7.01
N ASP A 145 -7.89 -31.56 -7.53
CA ASP A 145 -6.56 -31.02 -7.86
C ASP A 145 -6.66 -29.77 -8.75
N SER A 146 -7.51 -29.83 -9.77
CA SER A 146 -7.73 -28.69 -10.68
C SER A 146 -8.36 -27.50 -9.97
N ALA A 147 -9.29 -27.72 -9.03
CA ALA A 147 -9.87 -26.64 -8.26
C ALA A 147 -8.82 -25.94 -7.39
N ILE A 148 -7.85 -26.70 -6.86
CA ILE A 148 -6.72 -26.15 -6.10
C ILE A 148 -5.81 -25.32 -7.00
N SER A 149 -5.39 -25.86 -8.15
CA SER A 149 -4.53 -25.11 -9.08
C SER A 149 -5.22 -23.84 -9.59
N ASP A 150 -6.50 -23.93 -9.97
CA ASP A 150 -7.28 -22.80 -10.49
C ASP A 150 -7.45 -21.71 -9.41
N PHE A 151 -7.66 -22.11 -8.16
CA PHE A 151 -7.77 -21.17 -7.04
C PHE A 151 -6.46 -20.43 -6.78
N VAL A 152 -5.33 -21.15 -6.75
CA VAL A 152 -4.00 -20.56 -6.55
C VAL A 152 -3.63 -19.64 -7.72
N GLU A 153 -3.92 -20.03 -8.97
CA GLU A 153 -3.71 -19.17 -10.14
C GLU A 153 -4.58 -17.91 -10.09
N ALA A 154 -5.87 -18.06 -9.76
CA ALA A 154 -6.81 -16.95 -9.67
C ALA A 154 -6.47 -15.98 -8.55
N ALA A 155 -5.92 -16.46 -7.43
CA ALA A 155 -5.46 -15.64 -6.31
C ALA A 155 -4.28 -14.72 -6.68
N GLY A 156 -3.47 -15.12 -7.66
CA GLY A 156 -2.33 -14.36 -8.15
C GLY A 156 -1.20 -14.25 -7.12
N THR A 157 -0.37 -13.22 -7.24
CA THR A 157 0.88 -13.08 -6.47
C THR A 157 0.84 -12.03 -5.35
N ASN A 158 -0.25 -11.27 -5.24
CA ASN A 158 -0.31 -10.09 -4.37
C ASN A 158 -0.61 -10.43 -2.90
N PHE A 159 -1.15 -11.61 -2.63
CA PHE A 159 -1.57 -12.02 -1.29
C PHE A 159 -1.12 -13.45 -1.01
N PRO A 160 -0.80 -13.79 0.25
CA PRO A 160 -0.65 -15.18 0.66
C PRO A 160 -1.94 -15.97 0.46
N VAL A 161 -1.79 -17.26 0.16
CA VAL A 161 -2.89 -18.19 -0.09
C VAL A 161 -2.79 -19.34 0.90
N PHE A 162 -3.78 -19.45 1.78
CA PHE A 162 -3.91 -20.51 2.76
C PHE A 162 -4.84 -21.61 2.22
N VAL A 163 -4.35 -22.85 2.18
CA VAL A 163 -5.10 -24.03 1.77
C VAL A 163 -5.07 -25.04 2.91
N GLY A 164 -6.23 -25.26 3.54
CA GLY A 164 -6.41 -26.24 4.60
C GLY A 164 -6.70 -27.63 4.03
N PHE A 165 -5.76 -28.55 4.15
CA PHE A 165 -5.93 -29.95 3.80
C PHE A 165 -6.42 -30.75 5.01
N GLY A 166 -7.58 -31.39 4.89
CA GLY A 166 -8.21 -32.11 6.01
C GLY A 166 -8.98 -31.20 6.97
N PHE A 167 -9.29 -29.98 6.55
CA PHE A 167 -10.07 -29.01 7.32
C PHE A 167 -11.53 -28.96 6.87
N ASN A 168 -12.40 -28.55 7.79
CA ASN A 168 -13.73 -28.01 7.52
C ASN A 168 -13.68 -26.49 7.47
N GLU A 169 -14.60 -25.90 6.69
CA GLU A 169 -14.70 -24.45 6.54
C GLU A 169 -14.84 -23.75 7.89
N SER A 170 -15.64 -24.32 8.79
CA SER A 170 -15.91 -23.80 10.14
C SER A 170 -14.66 -23.75 11.02
N GLU A 171 -13.63 -24.54 10.74
CA GLU A 171 -12.39 -24.55 11.54
C GLU A 171 -11.51 -23.32 11.25
N ILE A 172 -11.68 -22.67 10.09
CA ILE A 172 -10.87 -21.51 9.70
C ILE A 172 -11.70 -20.27 9.36
N SER A 173 -13.03 -20.35 9.38
CA SER A 173 -13.93 -19.28 8.93
C SER A 173 -13.73 -17.97 9.68
N ASP A 174 -13.61 -18.04 11.00
CA ASP A 174 -13.51 -16.84 11.85
C ASP A 174 -12.19 -16.11 11.58
N LEU A 175 -11.10 -16.88 11.41
CA LEU A 175 -9.80 -16.35 11.04
C LEU A 175 -9.79 -15.83 9.60
N ALA A 176 -10.46 -16.53 8.68
CA ALA A 176 -10.57 -16.11 7.29
C ALA A 176 -11.32 -14.77 7.15
N ILE A 177 -12.38 -14.57 7.93
CA ILE A 177 -13.09 -13.29 8.03
C ILE A 177 -12.16 -12.21 8.60
N LYS A 178 -11.48 -12.50 9.71
CA LYS A 178 -10.55 -11.58 10.38
C LYS A 178 -9.42 -11.10 9.46
N TYR A 179 -8.86 -12.01 8.66
CA TYR A 179 -7.73 -11.74 7.76
C TYR A 179 -8.14 -11.59 6.28
N LYS A 180 -9.43 -11.42 5.97
CA LYS A 180 -9.93 -11.34 4.58
C LYS A 180 -9.23 -10.29 3.74
N LYS A 181 -8.82 -9.17 4.34
CA LYS A 181 -8.09 -8.09 3.64
C LYS A 181 -6.63 -8.43 3.35
N LYS A 182 -6.05 -9.40 4.06
CA LYS A 182 -4.62 -9.72 4.03
C LYS A 182 -4.27 -11.05 3.35
N ALA A 183 -5.20 -12.01 3.25
CA ALA A 183 -4.90 -13.33 2.70
C ALA A 183 -6.11 -14.04 2.07
N TRP A 184 -5.87 -14.95 1.13
CA TRP A 184 -6.88 -15.87 0.61
C TRP A 184 -6.96 -17.12 1.47
N PHE A 185 -8.16 -17.67 1.66
CA PHE A 185 -8.38 -18.88 2.45
C PHE A 185 -9.24 -19.88 1.68
N SER A 186 -8.87 -21.15 1.77
CA SER A 186 -9.62 -22.26 1.21
C SER A 186 -9.42 -23.53 2.04
N VAL A 187 -10.31 -24.50 1.82
CA VAL A 187 -10.17 -25.88 2.28
C VAL A 187 -10.23 -26.83 1.11
N ALA A 188 -9.33 -27.82 1.08
CA ALA A 188 -9.33 -28.90 0.11
C ALA A 188 -10.08 -30.11 0.67
N LYS A 189 -11.18 -30.48 0.03
CA LYS A 189 -12.06 -31.61 0.39
C LYS A 189 -11.71 -32.90 -0.35
N ASP A 190 -11.16 -32.78 -1.54
CA ASP A 190 -10.74 -33.90 -2.37
C ASP A 190 -9.51 -33.49 -3.17
N PHE A 191 -8.49 -34.35 -3.17
CA PHE A 191 -7.21 -34.15 -3.82
C PHE A 191 -6.41 -35.46 -3.87
N SER A 192 -5.49 -35.56 -4.81
CA SER A 192 -4.62 -36.73 -4.99
C SER A 192 -3.33 -36.66 -4.15
N ASP A 193 -2.64 -37.80 -4.04
CA ASP A 193 -1.30 -37.86 -3.45
C ASP A 193 -0.28 -36.98 -4.22
N ASP A 194 -0.49 -36.72 -5.51
CA ASP A 194 0.36 -35.83 -6.30
C ASP A 194 0.28 -34.38 -5.80
N VAL A 195 -0.89 -33.95 -5.29
CA VAL A 195 -1.06 -32.64 -4.64
C VAL A 195 -0.29 -32.58 -3.32
N MET A 196 -0.24 -33.69 -2.57
CA MET A 196 0.57 -33.79 -1.36
C MET A 196 2.06 -33.60 -1.66
N VAL A 197 2.54 -34.26 -2.72
CA VAL A 197 3.92 -34.10 -3.21
C VAL A 197 4.19 -32.68 -3.70
N LEU A 198 3.26 -32.09 -4.46
CA LEU A 198 3.40 -30.74 -5.00
C LEU A 198 3.52 -29.67 -3.90
N TYR A 199 2.73 -29.79 -2.84
CA TYR A 199 2.72 -28.87 -1.71
C TYR A 199 3.58 -29.34 -0.53
N ASP A 200 4.36 -30.40 -0.72
CA ASP A 200 5.36 -30.94 0.22
C ASP A 200 4.82 -31.25 1.62
N PHE A 201 3.59 -31.76 1.72
CA PHE A 201 3.01 -32.20 2.99
C PHE A 201 2.79 -33.71 3.05
N ASP A 202 3.05 -34.32 4.21
CA ASP A 202 3.02 -35.78 4.40
C ASP A 202 1.96 -36.25 5.41
N LYS A 203 1.30 -35.30 6.09
CA LYS A 203 0.33 -35.56 7.16
C LYS A 203 -0.87 -34.65 7.05
N MET A 204 -1.98 -35.08 7.64
CA MET A 204 -3.21 -34.32 7.74
C MET A 204 -3.73 -34.32 9.19
N PRO A 205 -4.39 -33.24 9.66
CA PRO A 205 -4.61 -31.99 8.93
C PRO A 205 -3.30 -31.23 8.66
N ALA A 206 -3.29 -30.40 7.62
CA ALA A 206 -2.18 -29.50 7.32
C ALA A 206 -2.72 -28.19 6.75
N LEU A 207 -2.28 -27.06 7.31
CA LEU A 207 -2.54 -25.75 6.72
C LEU A 207 -1.30 -25.32 5.94
N VAL A 208 -1.42 -25.35 4.61
CA VAL A 208 -0.36 -24.88 3.71
C VAL A 208 -0.59 -23.41 3.42
N VAL A 209 0.46 -22.60 3.51
CA VAL A 209 0.46 -21.21 3.06
C VAL A 209 1.44 -21.06 1.91
N LEU A 210 0.98 -20.42 0.84
CA LEU A 210 1.75 -20.10 -0.35
C LEU A 210 1.97 -18.60 -0.41
N HIS A 211 3.18 -18.20 -0.79
CA HIS A 211 3.52 -16.84 -1.18
C HIS A 211 3.95 -16.84 -2.65
N PRO A 212 3.01 -16.82 -3.62
CA PRO A 212 3.35 -17.01 -5.03
C PRO A 212 4.30 -15.94 -5.57
N GLY A 213 4.21 -14.70 -5.07
CA GLY A 213 5.14 -13.62 -5.43
C GLY A 213 6.59 -13.83 -4.97
N TYR A 214 6.80 -14.71 -3.99
CA TYR A 214 8.11 -15.02 -3.41
C TYR A 214 8.57 -16.45 -3.74
N ASN A 215 7.72 -17.25 -4.39
CA ASN A 215 7.93 -18.68 -4.60
C ASN A 215 8.30 -19.41 -3.31
N GLU A 216 7.56 -19.10 -2.24
CA GLU A 216 7.75 -19.68 -0.91
C GLU A 216 6.47 -20.37 -0.45
N GLN A 217 6.65 -21.39 0.39
CA GLN A 217 5.55 -22.02 1.08
C GLN A 217 5.94 -22.40 2.50
N SER A 218 4.94 -22.60 3.35
CA SER A 218 5.10 -23.12 4.71
C SER A 218 3.92 -23.99 5.08
N ILE A 219 4.14 -24.90 6.02
CA ILE A 219 3.16 -25.91 6.39
C ILE A 219 3.01 -25.90 7.90
N PHE A 220 1.77 -25.91 8.36
CA PHE A 220 1.43 -26.01 9.77
C PHE A 220 0.68 -27.31 10.04
N TYR A 221 1.28 -28.18 10.84
CA TYR A 221 0.74 -29.47 11.26
C TYR A 221 0.01 -29.42 12.61
N GLY A 222 -0.24 -28.22 13.13
CA GLY A 222 -0.88 -28.01 14.41
C GLY A 222 0.09 -27.66 15.55
N PRO A 223 -0.43 -27.53 16.78
CA PRO A 223 -1.82 -27.84 17.20
C PRO A 223 -2.89 -26.94 16.54
N PHE A 224 -4.06 -27.51 16.21
CA PHE A 224 -5.16 -26.81 15.52
C PHE A 224 -6.14 -26.10 16.46
N GLU A 225 -5.63 -25.57 17.57
CA GLU A 225 -6.42 -24.70 18.44
C GLU A 225 -6.38 -23.27 17.88
N GLU A 226 -7.47 -22.51 18.05
CA GLU A 226 -7.67 -21.20 17.44
C GLU A 226 -6.47 -20.25 17.64
N LYS A 227 -5.90 -20.23 18.85
CA LYS A 227 -4.73 -19.40 19.17
C LYS A 227 -3.51 -19.75 18.31
N PHE A 228 -3.12 -21.01 18.25
CA PHE A 228 -1.93 -21.43 17.50
C PHE A 228 -2.13 -21.29 15.99
N LEU A 229 -3.35 -21.53 15.51
CA LEU A 229 -3.72 -21.31 14.13
C LEU A 229 -3.66 -19.83 13.75
N GLU A 230 -4.20 -18.96 14.62
CA GLU A 230 -4.11 -17.51 14.45
C GLU A 230 -2.66 -17.02 14.45
N ASP A 231 -1.84 -17.50 15.38
CA ASP A 231 -0.43 -17.15 15.45
C ASP A 231 0.30 -17.55 14.16
N PHE A 232 0.08 -18.76 13.66
CA PHE A 232 0.65 -19.21 12.38
C PHE A 232 0.17 -18.35 11.20
N ILE A 233 -1.13 -18.04 11.12
CA ILE A 233 -1.68 -17.20 10.05
C ILE A 233 -1.06 -15.80 10.10
N LYS A 234 -1.04 -15.14 11.27
CA LYS A 234 -0.41 -13.83 11.45
C LYS A 234 1.05 -13.83 11.00
N GLN A 235 1.81 -14.82 11.46
CA GLN A 235 3.23 -14.94 11.16
C GLN A 235 3.50 -15.23 9.69
N SER A 236 2.54 -15.86 9.00
CA SER A 236 2.60 -16.23 7.58
C SER A 236 1.81 -15.29 6.67
N LEU A 237 1.43 -14.10 7.14
CA LEU A 237 0.95 -13.03 6.26
C LEU A 237 2.06 -12.48 5.37
N PHE A 238 3.32 -12.72 5.76
CA PHE A 238 4.53 -12.29 5.06
C PHE A 238 5.40 -13.51 4.74
N PRO A 239 6.17 -13.48 3.64
CA PRO A 239 7.17 -14.50 3.35
C PRO A 239 8.21 -14.55 4.48
N LEU A 240 9.01 -15.62 4.52
CA LEU A 240 10.04 -15.82 5.53
C LEU A 240 11.06 -14.68 5.55
N THR A 241 11.38 -14.13 4.38
CA THR A 241 12.19 -12.93 4.23
C THR A 241 11.59 -12.00 3.19
N LEU A 242 11.70 -10.70 3.40
CA LEU A 242 11.18 -9.72 2.45
C LEU A 242 12.19 -8.59 2.17
N PRO A 243 12.23 -8.07 0.93
CA PRO A 243 12.96 -6.86 0.64
C PRO A 243 12.26 -5.68 1.33
N ILE A 244 13.04 -4.82 1.98
CA ILE A 244 12.54 -3.62 2.62
C ILE A 244 12.56 -2.48 1.60
N ASN A 245 11.36 -2.06 1.22
CA ASN A 245 11.10 -0.96 0.29
C ASN A 245 9.84 -0.21 0.75
N GLN A 246 9.47 0.85 0.03
CA GLN A 246 8.30 1.66 0.40
C GLN A 246 6.98 0.89 0.45
N GLU A 247 6.82 -0.15 -0.39
CA GLU A 247 5.60 -0.95 -0.44
C GLU A 247 5.56 -1.93 0.74
N THR A 248 6.64 -2.67 0.99
CA THR A 248 6.68 -3.65 2.07
C THR A 248 6.63 -3.02 3.46
N LEU A 249 7.22 -1.83 3.65
CA LEU A 249 7.11 -1.08 4.90
C LEU A 249 5.68 -0.67 5.22
N LYS A 250 4.88 -0.30 4.21
CA LYS A 250 3.46 -0.02 4.40
C LYS A 250 2.69 -1.25 4.87
N LEU A 251 3.05 -2.43 4.35
CA LEU A 251 2.41 -3.68 4.77
C LEU A 251 2.78 -4.07 6.21
N LEU A 252 4.00 -3.74 6.64
CA LEU A 252 4.51 -4.00 7.99
C LEU A 252 4.02 -2.99 9.05
N LYS A 253 3.39 -1.89 8.67
CA LYS A 253 2.97 -0.81 9.59
C LYS A 253 2.12 -1.30 10.77
N ASP A 254 1.28 -2.31 10.53
CA ASP A 254 0.38 -2.88 11.55
C ASP A 254 0.93 -4.19 12.16
N ASP A 255 2.20 -4.53 11.91
CA ASP A 255 2.86 -5.70 12.49
C ASP A 255 3.67 -5.27 13.72
N GLU A 256 3.40 -5.89 14.86
CA GLU A 256 4.04 -5.54 16.14
C GLU A 256 5.41 -6.23 16.34
N ARG A 257 5.78 -7.16 15.45
CA ARG A 257 7.05 -7.88 15.54
C ARG A 257 8.21 -6.98 15.17
N LYS A 258 9.34 -7.16 15.88
CA LYS A 258 10.59 -6.50 15.54
C LYS A 258 11.16 -7.07 14.23
N ILE A 259 11.81 -6.21 13.47
CA ILE A 259 12.39 -6.52 12.16
C ILE A 259 13.88 -6.79 12.33
N VAL A 260 14.32 -8.02 12.10
CA VAL A 260 15.73 -8.33 11.86
C VAL A 260 16.08 -7.82 10.47
N LEU A 261 16.71 -6.64 10.40
CA LEU A 261 17.08 -5.99 9.15
C LEU A 261 18.54 -6.33 8.80
N THR A 262 18.74 -6.92 7.63
CA THR A 262 20.05 -7.16 7.03
C THR A 262 20.31 -6.16 5.91
N ILE A 263 21.26 -5.25 6.14
CA ILE A 263 21.71 -4.27 5.15
C ILE A 263 22.92 -4.85 4.40
N MET A 264 22.90 -4.81 3.07
CA MET A 264 23.93 -5.37 2.19
C MET A 264 24.33 -4.37 1.10
N ASN A 265 25.39 -4.64 0.34
CA ASN A 265 25.83 -3.74 -0.75
C ASN A 265 24.78 -3.67 -1.88
N ASP A 266 24.44 -4.83 -2.43
CA ASP A 266 23.49 -4.99 -3.53
C ASP A 266 22.75 -6.32 -3.33
N GLU A 267 21.42 -6.26 -3.19
CA GLU A 267 20.60 -7.46 -2.95
C GLU A 267 20.51 -8.41 -4.15
N THR A 268 20.95 -7.97 -5.34
CA THR A 268 20.90 -8.75 -6.58
C THR A 268 22.15 -9.61 -6.80
N GLU A 269 23.20 -9.40 -6.01
CA GLU A 269 24.45 -10.18 -6.08
C GLU A 269 24.26 -11.62 -5.58
N ASP A 270 25.04 -12.56 -6.13
CA ASP A 270 24.91 -13.98 -5.78
C ASP A 270 25.26 -14.27 -4.32
N ARG A 271 26.23 -13.53 -3.74
CA ARG A 271 26.55 -13.61 -2.31
C ARG A 271 25.37 -13.17 -1.45
N SER A 272 24.73 -12.06 -1.80
CA SER A 272 23.52 -11.57 -1.13
C SER A 272 22.37 -12.58 -1.21
N LYS A 273 22.16 -13.22 -2.38
CA LYS A 273 21.16 -14.28 -2.54
C LYS A 273 21.46 -15.50 -1.66
N GLN A 274 22.73 -15.87 -1.47
CA GLN A 274 23.12 -16.96 -0.56
C GLN A 274 22.82 -16.59 0.88
N LEU A 275 23.16 -15.38 1.32
CA LEU A 275 22.84 -14.90 2.65
C LEU A 275 21.31 -14.85 2.88
N ILE A 276 20.54 -14.39 1.90
CA ILE A 276 19.07 -14.38 1.98
C ILE A 276 18.52 -15.80 2.21
N LYS A 277 19.11 -16.85 1.61
CA LYS A 277 18.72 -18.25 1.92
C LYS A 277 18.98 -18.63 3.37
N ILE A 278 20.10 -18.18 3.95
CA ILE A 278 20.42 -18.40 5.37
C ILE A 278 19.42 -17.65 6.24
N LEU A 279 19.10 -16.40 5.91
CA LEU A 279 18.08 -15.62 6.62
C LEU A 279 16.70 -16.29 6.56
N LYS A 280 16.31 -16.88 5.42
CA LYS A 280 15.06 -17.66 5.31
C LYS A 280 15.03 -18.85 6.27
N ALA A 281 16.14 -19.59 6.37
CA ALA A 281 16.25 -20.70 7.30
C ALA A 281 16.20 -20.24 8.77
N ALA A 282 16.81 -19.09 9.09
CA ALA A 282 16.69 -18.50 10.42
C ALA A 282 15.26 -18.02 10.71
N ALA A 283 14.61 -17.37 9.75
CA ALA A 283 13.25 -16.86 9.88
C ALA A 283 12.22 -17.97 10.11
N SER A 284 12.40 -19.14 9.49
CA SER A 284 11.48 -20.27 9.68
C SER A 284 11.45 -20.77 11.13
N ALA A 285 12.56 -20.64 11.86
CA ALA A 285 12.70 -20.99 13.27
C ALA A 285 12.40 -19.83 14.24
N ASN A 286 12.25 -18.60 13.74
CA ASN A 286 12.12 -17.37 14.56
C ASN A 286 10.97 -16.49 14.05
N ARG A 287 9.77 -17.07 13.96
CA ARG A 287 8.56 -16.44 13.40
C ARG A 287 8.01 -15.29 14.25
N ASP A 288 8.46 -15.19 15.50
CA ASP A 288 8.24 -14.05 16.40
C ASP A 288 8.91 -12.75 15.92
N LEU A 289 9.82 -12.86 14.95
CA LEU A 289 10.50 -11.75 14.30
C LEU A 289 10.17 -11.71 12.80
N VAL A 290 10.30 -10.52 12.21
CA VAL A 290 10.23 -10.31 10.76
C VAL A 290 11.65 -10.22 10.21
N PHE A 291 11.99 -10.94 9.14
CA PHE A 291 13.31 -10.86 8.53
C PHE A 291 13.26 -10.00 7.26
N GLY A 292 13.84 -8.80 7.35
CA GLY A 292 13.93 -7.84 6.26
C GLY A 292 15.34 -7.76 5.69
N TYR A 293 15.48 -7.46 4.41
CA TYR A 293 16.78 -7.11 3.83
C TYR A 293 16.69 -5.90 2.91
N VAL A 294 17.78 -5.16 2.78
CA VAL A 294 17.88 -4.02 1.85
C VAL A 294 19.31 -3.90 1.33
N GLY A 295 19.46 -3.68 0.02
CA GLY A 295 20.74 -3.29 -0.53
C GLY A 295 20.93 -1.77 -0.56
N VAL A 296 22.14 -1.30 -0.24
CA VAL A 296 22.52 0.13 -0.32
C VAL A 296 22.31 0.66 -1.74
N LYS A 297 22.58 -0.16 -2.76
CA LYS A 297 22.34 0.21 -4.16
C LYS A 297 20.86 0.43 -4.49
N GLN A 298 19.96 -0.26 -3.78
CA GLN A 298 18.51 -0.17 -3.97
C GLN A 298 17.92 0.99 -3.19
N TRP A 299 18.42 1.27 -1.97
CA TRP A 299 17.90 2.35 -1.14
C TRP A 299 18.94 2.93 -0.18
N GLN A 300 19.86 3.73 -0.73
CA GLN A 300 20.98 4.33 0.02
C GLN A 300 20.51 5.16 1.22
N ASP A 301 19.59 6.10 1.02
CA ASP A 301 19.10 7.00 2.09
C ASP A 301 18.50 6.21 3.28
N PHE A 302 17.83 5.09 3.00
CA PHE A 302 17.29 4.21 4.04
C PHE A 302 18.42 3.52 4.81
N ALA A 303 19.42 2.99 4.12
CA ALA A 303 20.58 2.38 4.78
C ALA A 303 21.35 3.39 5.65
N GLU A 304 21.53 4.62 5.17
CA GLU A 304 22.21 5.70 5.90
C GLU A 304 21.51 6.05 7.23
N SER A 305 20.19 5.85 7.31
CA SER A 305 19.41 6.05 8.55
C SER A 305 19.85 5.11 9.68
N PHE A 306 20.52 4.00 9.36
CA PHE A 306 21.06 3.00 10.29
C PHE A 306 22.59 3.05 10.40
N GLU A 307 23.18 4.23 10.19
CA GLU A 307 24.63 4.48 10.28
C GLU A 307 25.44 3.65 9.26
N VAL A 308 24.87 3.35 8.10
CA VAL A 308 25.58 2.69 7.00
C VAL A 308 26.11 3.74 6.03
N TYR A 309 27.42 3.95 6.05
CA TYR A 309 28.13 4.89 5.20
C TYR A 309 29.16 4.16 4.33
N LYS A 310 29.85 4.90 3.46
CA LYS A 310 30.80 4.34 2.46
C LYS A 310 31.91 3.43 3.02
N LYS A 311 32.25 3.53 4.31
CA LYS A 311 33.29 2.70 4.97
C LYS A 311 32.72 1.62 5.90
N THR A 312 31.41 1.52 6.01
CA THR A 312 30.77 0.50 6.84
C THR A 312 31.00 -0.87 6.22
N GLU A 313 31.44 -1.83 7.03
CA GLU A 313 31.53 -3.23 6.62
C GLU A 313 30.12 -3.80 6.48
N LEU A 314 29.83 -4.38 5.32
CA LEU A 314 28.56 -5.01 4.98
C LEU A 314 28.79 -6.48 4.61
N PRO A 315 27.84 -7.38 4.91
CA PRO A 315 26.49 -7.11 5.43
C PRO A 315 26.43 -6.73 6.92
N LYS A 316 25.49 -5.85 7.29
CA LYS A 316 25.22 -5.43 8.67
C LYS A 316 23.84 -5.92 9.12
N MET A 317 23.73 -6.47 10.32
CA MET A 317 22.47 -6.89 10.92
C MET A 317 22.10 -6.01 12.12
N ILE A 318 20.81 -5.66 12.21
CA ILE A 318 20.22 -4.94 13.35
C ILE A 318 18.82 -5.49 13.65
N VAL A 319 18.30 -5.20 14.83
CA VAL A 319 16.88 -5.41 15.14
C VAL A 319 16.19 -4.05 15.22
N TRP A 320 15.22 -3.80 14.35
CA TRP A 320 14.50 -2.52 14.23
C TRP A 320 13.07 -2.67 14.71
N ASP A 321 12.51 -1.63 15.33
CA ASP A 321 11.13 -1.60 15.79
C ASP A 321 10.08 -1.29 14.71
N GLY A 322 10.53 -0.90 13.51
CA GLY A 322 9.64 -0.47 12.42
C GLY A 322 9.34 1.04 12.43
N ASP A 323 9.89 1.79 13.37
CA ASP A 323 9.76 3.24 13.49
C ASP A 323 11.13 3.90 13.75
N GLU A 324 11.40 4.38 14.97
CA GLU A 324 12.59 5.19 15.27
C GLU A 324 13.72 4.41 15.97
N ASP A 325 13.42 3.36 16.72
CA ASP A 325 14.41 2.66 17.55
C ASP A 325 14.94 1.38 16.90
N TYR A 326 16.26 1.20 16.96
CA TYR A 326 16.90 -0.05 16.56
C TYR A 326 17.99 -0.48 17.55
N PHE A 327 18.33 -1.77 17.49
CA PHE A 327 19.27 -2.42 18.37
C PHE A 327 20.42 -3.02 17.56
N SER A 328 21.64 -2.61 17.89
CA SER A 328 22.87 -3.28 17.47
C SER A 328 23.19 -4.40 18.47
N VAL A 329 23.47 -5.61 17.99
CA VAL A 329 23.89 -6.73 18.86
C VAL A 329 25.41 -6.70 19.03
N VAL A 330 25.86 -6.60 20.28
CA VAL A 330 27.28 -6.40 20.60
C VAL A 330 28.13 -7.56 20.05
N GLY A 331 29.10 -7.23 19.20
CA GLY A 331 30.04 -8.22 18.63
C GLY A 331 29.44 -9.10 17.53
N SER A 332 28.24 -8.80 17.02
CA SER A 332 27.59 -9.53 15.91
C SER A 332 26.96 -8.61 14.87
N GLU A 333 27.42 -7.35 14.78
CA GLU A 333 26.83 -6.34 13.89
C GLU A 333 27.15 -6.59 12.40
N SER A 334 28.35 -7.08 12.09
CA SER A 334 28.78 -7.40 10.72
C SER A 334 28.88 -8.91 10.51
N LEU A 335 28.56 -9.33 9.28
CA LEU A 335 28.67 -10.71 8.84
C LEU A 335 29.90 -10.87 7.94
N THR A 336 30.76 -11.84 8.25
CA THR A 336 31.82 -12.26 7.32
C THR A 336 31.29 -13.28 6.31
N ASP A 337 32.07 -13.59 5.26
CA ASP A 337 31.72 -14.64 4.30
C ASP A 337 31.81 -16.07 4.91
N GLU A 338 32.46 -16.23 6.07
CA GLU A 338 32.71 -17.54 6.71
C GLU A 338 31.65 -17.86 7.76
N ASP A 339 30.99 -19.01 7.64
CA ASP A 339 30.02 -19.51 8.64
C ASP A 339 28.90 -18.50 9.01
N GLN A 340 28.30 -17.91 7.98
CA GLN A 340 27.20 -16.95 8.12
C GLN A 340 26.00 -17.53 8.91
N GLY A 341 25.75 -18.84 8.84
CA GLY A 341 24.69 -19.50 9.61
C GLY A 341 24.91 -19.38 11.12
N SER A 342 26.11 -19.69 11.62
CA SER A 342 26.42 -19.54 13.03
C SER A 342 26.49 -18.08 13.46
N GLN A 343 26.89 -17.16 12.57
CA GLN A 343 26.87 -15.72 12.86
C GLN A 343 25.44 -15.20 13.04
N VAL A 344 24.51 -15.56 12.14
CA VAL A 344 23.09 -15.21 12.27
C VAL A 344 22.49 -15.79 13.56
N THR A 345 22.85 -17.03 13.90
CA THR A 345 22.39 -17.67 15.15
C THR A 345 22.88 -16.91 16.39
N ARG A 346 24.17 -16.60 16.47
CA ARG A 346 24.76 -15.81 17.57
C ARG A 346 24.16 -14.42 17.68
N PHE A 347 23.86 -13.77 16.55
CA PHE A 347 23.18 -12.48 16.53
C PHE A 347 21.80 -12.57 17.21
N LEU A 348 21.00 -13.58 16.86
CA LEU A 348 19.66 -13.77 17.43
C LEU A 348 19.71 -14.12 18.93
N GLU A 349 20.67 -14.95 19.33
CA GLU A 349 20.91 -15.28 20.75
C GLU A 349 21.30 -14.03 21.54
N GLY A 350 22.28 -13.26 21.05
CA GLY A 350 22.72 -12.02 21.70
C GLY A 350 21.59 -10.98 21.83
N TYR A 351 20.71 -10.89 20.82
CA TYR A 351 19.50 -10.07 20.92
C TYR A 351 18.56 -10.56 22.02
N ARG A 352 18.27 -11.87 22.08
CA ARG A 352 17.37 -12.47 23.08
C ARG A 352 17.92 -12.38 24.51
N GLU A 353 19.23 -12.39 24.67
CA GLU A 353 19.92 -12.20 25.95
C GLU A 353 19.98 -10.73 26.40
N GLY A 354 19.59 -9.79 25.52
CA GLY A 354 19.66 -8.35 25.80
C GLY A 354 21.07 -7.77 25.67
N SER A 355 22.00 -8.47 25.01
CA SER A 355 23.35 -8.00 24.70
C SER A 355 23.33 -6.99 23.54
N VAL A 356 22.61 -5.88 23.75
CA VAL A 356 22.28 -4.90 22.71
C VAL A 356 22.64 -3.47 23.09
N ILE A 357 22.89 -2.66 22.08
CA ILE A 357 22.99 -1.21 22.17
C ILE A 357 21.77 -0.64 21.44
N GLN A 358 20.87 0.01 22.18
CA GLN A 358 19.75 0.75 21.59
C GLN A 358 20.27 2.05 20.96
N LYS A 359 19.79 2.34 19.77
CA LYS A 359 20.07 3.53 18.98
C LYS A 359 18.78 4.03 18.35
N GLN A 360 18.76 5.30 17.99
CA GLN A 360 17.66 5.91 17.25
C GLN A 360 18.14 6.19 15.83
N ILE A 361 17.27 6.02 14.84
CA ILE A 361 17.59 6.30 13.44
C ILE A 361 18.07 7.75 13.25
N SER A 362 19.05 7.92 12.36
CA SER A 362 19.60 9.24 12.05
C SER A 362 18.76 9.92 10.97
N GLY A 363 17.98 10.95 11.34
CA GLY A 363 17.17 11.73 10.40
C GLY A 363 15.68 11.79 10.76
N PRO A 364 14.80 12.35 9.90
CA PRO A 364 13.36 12.27 10.12
C PRO A 364 12.91 10.80 10.12
N SER A 365 11.95 10.42 10.98
CA SER A 365 11.43 9.03 11.07
C SER A 365 11.21 8.48 9.67
N VAL A 366 11.74 7.29 9.37
CA VAL A 366 11.60 6.67 8.04
C VAL A 366 10.12 6.43 7.72
N MET A 367 9.31 6.02 8.70
CA MET A 367 7.86 5.94 8.56
C MET A 367 7.22 7.32 8.46
N GLY A 368 7.74 8.29 9.20
CA GLY A 368 7.47 9.71 9.01
C GLY A 368 7.74 10.16 7.58
N TYR A 369 8.83 9.73 6.93
CA TYR A 369 9.23 10.05 5.56
C TYR A 369 8.41 9.32 4.51
N ILE A 370 7.97 8.08 4.75
CA ILE A 370 7.01 7.37 3.88
C ILE A 370 5.64 8.07 3.91
N ASN A 371 5.22 8.56 5.08
CA ASN A 371 4.02 9.37 5.23
C ASN A 371 4.25 10.83 4.72
N SER A 372 5.48 11.36 4.79
CA SER A 372 5.85 12.77 4.52
C SER A 372 6.46 13.01 3.14
N LEU A 373 6.82 12.00 2.35
CA LEU A 373 7.15 12.17 0.93
C LEU A 373 5.96 12.70 0.11
N ILE A 374 4.77 12.71 0.72
CA ILE A 374 3.57 13.45 0.32
C ILE A 374 3.69 14.95 0.68
N GLY A 375 4.21 15.32 1.85
CA GLY A 375 4.43 16.70 2.32
C GLY A 375 5.74 17.36 1.87
N ILE A 376 6.76 16.60 1.46
CA ILE A 376 8.05 17.14 0.99
C ILE A 376 7.88 17.94 -0.30
N ARG A 377 6.93 17.55 -1.18
CA ARG A 377 6.55 18.37 -2.33
C ARG A 377 5.96 19.71 -1.90
N THR A 378 5.21 19.76 -0.81
CA THR A 378 4.68 21.01 -0.23
C THR A 378 5.81 21.88 0.30
N ILE A 379 6.85 21.30 0.91
CA ILE A 379 8.04 22.06 1.35
C ILE A 379 8.79 22.63 0.15
N TYR A 380 9.01 21.86 -0.93
CA TYR A 380 9.64 22.38 -2.14
C TYR A 380 8.80 23.45 -2.83
N ILE A 381 7.47 23.31 -2.84
CA ILE A 381 6.55 24.34 -3.36
C ILE A 381 6.60 25.59 -2.49
N ILE A 382 6.62 25.47 -1.15
CA ILE A 382 6.72 26.61 -0.25
C ILE A 382 8.07 27.31 -0.42
N VAL A 383 9.17 26.56 -0.47
CA VAL A 383 10.52 27.12 -0.70
C VAL A 383 10.59 27.80 -2.06
N PHE A 384 10.02 27.20 -3.11
CA PHE A 384 9.94 27.79 -4.44
C PHE A 384 9.08 29.06 -4.48
N VAL A 385 7.90 29.06 -3.83
CA VAL A 385 7.00 30.21 -3.74
C VAL A 385 7.66 31.35 -2.96
N VAL A 386 8.34 31.05 -1.85
CA VAL A 386 9.09 32.05 -1.07
C VAL A 386 10.24 32.61 -1.89
N ALA A 387 10.98 31.79 -2.63
CA ALA A 387 12.06 32.26 -3.52
C ALA A 387 11.52 33.17 -4.63
N VAL A 388 10.38 32.82 -5.25
CA VAL A 388 9.71 33.65 -6.27
C VAL A 388 9.21 34.96 -5.67
N LEU A 389 8.60 34.95 -4.48
CA LEU A 389 8.16 36.16 -3.79
C LEU A 389 9.33 37.08 -3.42
N MET A 390 10.47 36.52 -2.98
CA MET A 390 11.69 37.29 -2.75
C MET A 390 12.22 37.91 -4.04
N LEU A 391 12.14 37.21 -5.17
CA LEU A 391 12.55 37.72 -6.49
C LEU A 391 11.64 38.89 -6.94
N ILE A 392 10.33 38.77 -6.75
CA ILE A 392 9.36 39.84 -7.04
C ILE A 392 9.60 41.07 -6.15
N GLN A 393 9.92 40.87 -4.87
CA GLN A 393 10.24 41.96 -3.94
C GLN A 393 11.55 42.67 -4.27
N THR A 394 12.49 41.98 -4.91
CA THR A 394 13.76 42.58 -5.38
C THR A 394 13.56 43.36 -6.67
N ILE A 395 12.66 42.93 -7.56
CA ILE A 395 12.29 43.65 -8.78
C ILE A 395 11.46 44.92 -8.46
N ASN A 396 10.58 44.87 -7.45
CA ASN A 396 9.73 46.01 -7.07
C ASN A 396 10.43 47.09 -6.23
N LYS A 397 11.73 46.97 -5.96
CA LYS A 397 12.53 48.06 -5.42
C LYS A 397 13.11 48.89 -6.57
N GLU A 398 12.25 49.65 -7.26
CA GLU A 398 12.73 50.77 -8.06
C GLU A 398 13.21 51.88 -7.12
N GLU A 399 14.49 52.25 -7.25
CA GLU A 399 15.08 53.36 -6.53
C GLU A 399 14.39 54.68 -6.92
N PRO A 400 14.10 55.58 -5.96
CA PRO A 400 13.49 56.86 -6.29
C PRO A 400 14.46 57.71 -7.14
N LEU A 401 13.98 58.09 -8.33
CA LEU A 401 14.64 59.00 -9.28
C LEU A 401 15.21 60.24 -8.56
N LYS A 402 16.54 60.32 -8.46
CA LYS A 402 17.24 61.57 -8.13
C LYS A 402 17.17 62.51 -9.33
N VAL A 403 16.31 63.52 -9.23
CA VAL A 403 16.30 64.66 -10.16
C VAL A 403 17.58 65.48 -9.93
N GLY A 404 18.51 65.38 -10.89
CA GLY A 404 19.76 66.16 -10.92
C GLY A 404 19.73 67.19 -12.06
N THR A 405 20.02 68.44 -11.70
CA THR A 405 19.93 69.67 -12.50
C THR A 405 20.84 69.74 -13.74
N ARG A 406 20.37 70.52 -14.72
CA ARG A 406 20.92 70.85 -16.04
C ARG A 406 22.21 71.71 -16.01
N ASN A 407 23.09 71.45 -17.00
CA ASN A 407 24.13 72.28 -17.68
C ASN A 407 25.42 71.44 -17.84
N GLN A 408 26.18 71.39 -18.93
CA GLN A 408 26.36 72.18 -20.16
C GLN A 408 27.20 71.31 -21.16
N ALA A 409 27.07 71.54 -22.49
CA ALA A 409 28.07 71.47 -23.59
C ALA A 409 29.03 70.24 -23.68
N GLU A 410 29.28 69.54 -24.80
CA GLU A 410 29.83 69.94 -26.11
C GLU A 410 29.83 68.67 -27.01
N SER A 411 29.23 68.70 -28.20
CA SER A 411 29.87 68.51 -29.52
C SER A 411 30.92 67.38 -29.67
N ASN A 412 30.59 66.35 -30.46
CA ASN A 412 31.15 66.17 -31.81
C ASN A 412 30.65 64.86 -32.45
N ASP A 413 29.99 65.06 -33.59
CA ASP A 413 29.65 64.06 -34.58
C ASP A 413 30.66 64.20 -35.72
N SER A 414 31.33 63.10 -36.10
CA SER A 414 31.96 62.95 -37.42
C SER A 414 32.27 61.47 -37.68
N SER A 415 31.32 60.80 -38.31
CA SER A 415 31.58 59.61 -39.13
C SER A 415 32.17 60.03 -40.47
N THR A 416 33.33 59.48 -40.83
CA THR A 416 33.90 59.55 -42.18
C THR A 416 34.18 58.14 -42.69
N ASP A 417 33.41 57.77 -43.71
CA ASP A 417 33.80 57.13 -44.97
C ASP A 417 34.89 56.04 -44.99
N LYS A 418 34.52 54.90 -45.59
CA LYS A 418 35.40 53.99 -46.31
C LYS A 418 34.73 53.55 -47.61
N GLU A 419 35.19 54.12 -48.73
CA GLU A 419 35.22 53.47 -50.04
C GLU A 419 36.53 52.69 -50.15
N ASP A 420 36.44 51.38 -50.36
CA ASP A 420 36.96 50.63 -51.52
C ASP A 420 36.75 49.12 -51.32
#